data_AF-A0A432U729-F1
#
_entry.id   AF-A0A432U729-F1
#
_cell.length_a   1.000
_cell.length_b   1.000
_cell.length_c   1.000
_cell.angle_alpha   90.00
_cell.angle_beta   90.00
_cell.angle_gamma   90.00
#
_symmetry.space_group_name_H-M   'P 1'
#
loop_
_entity.id
_entity.type
_entity.pdbx_description
1 polymer ?
#
loop_
_entity_poly.entity_id
_entity_poly.type
_entity_poly.pdbx_seq_one_letter_code
_entity_poly.pdbx_strand_id
1 'polypeptide(L)'
;MQNSYSYEELIKCGNGELFGPGNAQLPQPPMLMFDRITLISDEGGKYGKGQIVAELDVKPDLWFFGCHFNDDPVMPGCLGLDAMWQLIGFHLGWLGGPGRGRALGGSIKFTGQVLPTAKKVVYKIDLSRVIARKLYMGIGD
;
A
#
# COMPACT_ATOMS: atom_id res chain seq x y z
N MET A 1 14.75 -10.37 -6.82
CA MET A 1 13.84 -10.26 -5.65
C MET A 1 12.46 -10.77 -6.07
N GLN A 2 11.66 -11.27 -5.15
CA GLN A 2 10.28 -11.67 -5.42
C GLN A 2 9.47 -10.45 -5.90
N ASN A 3 8.63 -10.62 -6.92
CA ASN A 3 7.96 -9.54 -7.64
C ASN A 3 6.42 -9.52 -7.46
N SER A 4 5.88 -10.37 -6.59
CA SER A 4 4.47 -10.42 -6.19
C SER A 4 4.36 -11.04 -4.79
N TYR A 5 3.36 -10.64 -3.99
CA TYR A 5 3.17 -11.11 -2.62
C TYR A 5 1.71 -11.46 -2.33
N SER A 6 1.49 -12.62 -1.71
CA SER A 6 0.17 -13.09 -1.24
C SER A 6 -0.24 -12.43 0.08
N TYR A 7 -1.52 -12.55 0.45
CA TYR A 7 -2.04 -12.02 1.71
C TYR A 7 -1.26 -12.53 2.93
N GLU A 8 -0.94 -13.82 2.96
CA GLU A 8 -0.18 -14.44 4.06
C GLU A 8 1.22 -13.83 4.20
N GLU A 9 1.85 -13.48 3.09
CA GLU A 9 3.16 -12.80 3.08
C GLU A 9 3.06 -11.35 3.55
N LEU A 10 1.95 -10.67 3.24
CA LEU A 10 1.67 -9.33 3.77
C LEU A 10 1.45 -9.36 5.29
N ILE A 11 0.77 -10.39 5.80
CA ILE A 11 0.60 -10.60 7.25
C ILE A 11 1.96 -10.84 7.93
N LYS A 12 2.83 -11.66 7.32
CA LYS A 12 4.22 -11.82 7.79
C LYS A 12 4.98 -10.50 7.79
N CYS A 13 4.79 -9.66 6.77
CA CYS A 13 5.39 -8.32 6.73
C CYS A 13 4.93 -7.47 7.93
N GLY A 14 3.63 -7.44 8.22
CA GLY A 14 3.12 -6.71 9.38
C GLY A 14 3.61 -7.28 10.72
N ASN A 15 3.90 -8.58 10.80
CA ASN A 15 4.49 -9.20 11.99
C ASN A 15 6.01 -8.93 12.11
N GLY A 16 6.63 -8.27 11.12
CA GLY A 16 8.07 -8.04 11.09
C GLY A 16 8.91 -9.25 10.69
N GLU A 17 8.28 -10.27 10.10
CA GLU A 17 8.92 -11.53 9.73
C GLU A 17 9.44 -11.51 8.29
N LEU A 18 9.09 -10.49 7.48
CA LEU A 18 9.47 -10.42 6.07
C LEU A 18 10.80 -9.69 5.82
N PHE A 19 10.96 -8.47 6.36
CA PHE A 19 12.16 -7.65 6.14
C PHE A 19 13.14 -7.70 7.33
N GLY A 20 12.83 -8.49 8.37
CA GLY A 20 13.64 -8.66 9.56
C GLY A 20 13.42 -7.59 10.64
N PRO A 21 13.97 -7.81 11.86
CA PRO A 21 13.72 -6.96 13.01
C PRO A 21 14.16 -5.51 12.80
N GLY A 22 13.29 -4.56 13.17
CA GLY A 22 13.57 -3.12 13.12
C GLY A 22 13.35 -2.46 11.77
N ASN A 23 13.01 -3.22 10.74
CA ASN A 23 12.78 -2.73 9.37
C ASN A 23 11.30 -2.44 9.09
N ALA A 24 10.97 -2.18 7.83
CA ALA A 24 9.63 -1.85 7.41
C ALA A 24 8.63 -2.96 7.80
N GLN A 25 7.45 -2.54 8.24
CA GLN A 25 6.31 -3.39 8.54
C GLN A 25 5.07 -2.76 7.92
N LEU A 26 4.20 -3.60 7.38
CA LEU A 26 2.86 -3.18 7.04
C LEU A 26 2.00 -3.06 8.31
N PRO A 27 0.91 -2.28 8.29
CA PRO A 27 -0.13 -2.40 9.30
C PRO A 27 -0.72 -3.82 9.31
N GLN A 28 -1.21 -4.25 10.46
CA GLN A 28 -2.04 -5.45 10.57
C GLN A 28 -3.52 -5.10 10.28
N PRO A 29 -4.35 -6.08 9.89
CA PRO A 29 -5.80 -5.90 9.89
C PRO A 29 -6.31 -5.36 11.24
N PRO A 30 -7.28 -4.42 11.24
CA PRO A 30 -8.08 -4.00 10.10
C PRO A 30 -7.48 -2.84 9.28
N MET A 31 -6.22 -2.44 9.53
CA MET A 31 -5.57 -1.29 8.86
C MET A 31 -4.74 -1.67 7.62
N LEU A 32 -4.54 -2.97 7.34
CA LEU A 32 -3.94 -3.42 6.08
C LEU A 32 -4.94 -3.23 4.93
N MET A 33 -4.62 -2.40 3.93
CA MET A 33 -5.60 -1.91 2.94
C MET A 33 -5.46 -2.52 1.54
N PHE A 34 -4.78 -3.66 1.41
CA PHE A 34 -4.71 -4.46 0.20
C PHE A 34 -4.47 -5.93 0.54
N ASP A 35 -4.97 -6.82 -0.31
CA ASP A 35 -4.90 -8.27 -0.12
C ASP A 35 -3.67 -8.89 -0.76
N ARG A 36 -3.09 -8.22 -1.77
CA ARG A 36 -1.97 -8.76 -2.54
C ARG A 36 -1.20 -7.66 -3.27
N ILE A 37 0.08 -7.91 -3.48
CA ILE A 37 0.92 -7.16 -4.44
C ILE A 37 1.05 -8.03 -5.68
N THR A 38 0.51 -7.57 -6.81
CA THR A 38 0.54 -8.32 -8.08
C THR A 38 1.79 -8.03 -8.90
N LEU A 39 2.43 -6.88 -8.65
CA LEU A 39 3.69 -6.48 -9.28
C LEU A 39 4.49 -5.57 -8.35
N ILE A 40 5.78 -5.83 -8.23
CA ILE A 40 6.76 -4.89 -7.69
C ILE A 40 8.06 -4.97 -8.49
N SER A 41 8.61 -3.81 -8.83
CA SER A 41 9.87 -3.69 -9.58
C SER A 41 10.60 -2.40 -9.18
N ASP A 42 11.93 -2.43 -9.24
CA ASP A 42 12.84 -1.29 -9.16
C ASP A 42 13.05 -0.60 -10.52
N GLU A 43 12.51 -1.18 -11.59
CA GLU A 43 12.56 -0.67 -12.96
C GLU A 43 11.15 -0.39 -13.50
N GLY A 44 11.07 0.30 -14.63
CA GLY A 44 9.81 0.64 -15.28
C GLY A 44 8.99 1.67 -14.51
N GLY A 45 7.67 1.59 -14.68
CA GLY A 45 6.75 2.66 -14.27
C GLY A 45 6.90 3.92 -15.12
N LYS A 46 6.02 4.90 -14.90
CA LYS A 46 6.00 6.17 -15.66
C LYS A 46 7.34 6.91 -15.68
N TYR A 47 8.15 6.78 -14.63
CA TYR A 47 9.40 7.52 -14.47
C TYR A 47 10.67 6.66 -14.61
N GLY A 48 10.52 5.35 -14.89
CA GLY A 48 11.66 4.44 -15.02
C GLY A 48 12.41 4.16 -13.72
N LYS A 49 11.77 4.37 -12.55
CA LYS A 49 12.40 4.21 -11.22
C LYS A 49 11.68 3.22 -10.32
N GLY A 50 10.91 2.33 -10.94
CA GLY A 50 10.14 1.30 -10.25
C GLY A 50 8.65 1.58 -10.24
N GLN A 51 7.91 0.51 -9.98
CA GLN A 51 6.46 0.52 -9.83
C GLN A 51 6.02 -0.54 -8.84
N ILE A 52 4.86 -0.33 -8.23
CA ILE A 52 4.18 -1.33 -7.41
C ILE A 52 2.69 -1.31 -7.71
N VAL A 53 2.12 -2.49 -7.92
CA VAL A 53 0.69 -2.71 -8.19
C VAL A 53 0.15 -3.68 -7.16
N ALA A 54 -0.96 -3.30 -6.53
CA ALA A 54 -1.62 -4.07 -5.50
C ALA A 54 -3.13 -4.02 -5.66
N GLU A 55 -3.82 -4.97 -5.03
CA GLU A 55 -5.26 -5.12 -5.15
C GLU A 55 -5.91 -5.35 -3.77
N LEU A 56 -7.11 -4.80 -3.59
CA LEU A 56 -8.02 -5.08 -2.49
C LEU A 56 -9.34 -5.62 -3.08
N ASP A 57 -9.77 -6.78 -2.63
CA ASP A 57 -11.09 -7.33 -2.96
C ASP A 57 -12.16 -6.57 -2.18
N VAL A 58 -13.12 -5.99 -2.88
CA VAL A 58 -14.21 -5.24 -2.25
C VAL A 58 -15.35 -6.20 -1.95
N LYS A 59 -15.70 -6.29 -0.66
CA LYS A 59 -16.83 -7.09 -0.17
C LYS A 59 -17.75 -6.19 0.65
N PRO A 60 -19.09 -6.37 0.57
CA PRO A 60 -20.03 -5.54 1.32
C PRO A 60 -19.86 -5.58 2.85
N ASP A 61 -19.22 -6.62 3.36
CA ASP A 61 -18.96 -6.85 4.79
C ASP A 61 -17.60 -6.30 5.28
N LEU A 62 -16.84 -5.59 4.43
CA LEU A 62 -15.66 -4.87 4.89
C LEU A 62 -16.04 -3.87 5.99
N TRP A 63 -15.29 -3.91 7.09
CA TRP A 63 -15.65 -3.29 8.37
C TRP A 63 -16.04 -1.81 8.25
N PHE A 64 -15.38 -1.07 7.36
CA PHE A 64 -15.58 0.36 7.21
C PHE A 64 -16.93 0.71 6.55
N PHE A 65 -17.53 -0.17 5.75
CA PHE A 65 -18.85 0.11 5.17
C PHE A 65 -19.94 0.13 6.24
N GLY A 66 -19.77 -0.64 7.32
CA GLY A 66 -20.72 -0.67 8.43
C GLY A 66 -20.69 0.56 9.33
N CYS A 67 -19.71 1.47 9.17
CA CYS A 67 -19.57 2.66 9.99
C CYS A 67 -19.30 3.95 9.20
N HIS A 68 -19.24 3.89 7.87
CA HIS A 68 -18.90 5.03 7.03
C HIS A 68 -19.67 4.99 5.69
N PHE A 69 -20.88 5.54 5.61
CA PHE A 69 -21.77 5.97 6.68
C PHE A 69 -22.95 4.99 6.81
N ASN A 70 -23.68 5.00 7.94
CA ASN A 70 -24.73 4.00 8.22
C ASN A 70 -25.76 3.82 7.08
N ASP A 71 -26.17 4.92 6.43
CA ASP A 71 -27.17 4.91 5.35
C ASP A 71 -26.58 5.26 3.97
N ASP A 72 -25.27 5.49 3.90
CA ASP A 72 -24.54 5.82 2.66
C ASP A 72 -23.13 5.18 2.71
N PRO A 73 -23.05 3.85 2.55
CA PRO A 73 -21.80 3.12 2.73
C PRO A 73 -20.81 3.43 1.61
N VAL A 74 -19.63 3.91 1.99
CA VAL A 74 -18.55 4.28 1.09
C VAL A 74 -17.20 4.04 1.78
N MET A 75 -16.24 3.47 1.05
CA MET A 75 -14.89 3.30 1.59
C MET A 75 -14.31 4.67 1.98
N PRO A 76 -13.79 4.85 3.21
CA PRO A 76 -13.12 6.08 3.58
C PRO A 76 -11.95 6.36 2.63
N GLY A 77 -11.97 7.51 1.95
CA GLY A 77 -10.92 7.88 1.00
C GLY A 77 -9.51 7.93 1.63
N CYS A 78 -9.44 8.21 2.93
CA CYS A 78 -8.19 8.18 3.70
C CYS A 78 -7.56 6.79 3.81
N LEU A 79 -8.35 5.71 3.77
CA LEU A 79 -7.84 4.34 3.78
C LEU A 79 -7.23 3.94 2.44
N GLY A 80 -7.84 4.39 1.33
CA GLY A 80 -7.26 4.22 0.00
C GLY A 80 -5.95 5.00 -0.16
N LEU A 81 -5.88 6.19 0.46
CA LEU A 81 -4.64 6.95 0.57
C LEU A 81 -3.57 6.23 1.40
N ASP A 82 -3.95 5.69 2.55
CA ASP A 82 -3.01 4.97 3.41
C ASP A 82 -2.45 3.72 2.72
N ALA A 83 -3.26 3.00 1.93
CA ALA A 83 -2.79 1.91 1.08
C ALA A 83 -1.62 2.34 0.18
N MET A 84 -1.66 3.56 -0.39
CA MET A 84 -0.57 4.07 -1.22
C MET A 84 0.71 4.29 -0.40
N TRP A 85 0.60 4.87 0.80
CA TRP A 85 1.77 5.06 1.68
C TRP A 85 2.34 3.73 2.18
N GLN A 86 1.48 2.76 2.51
CA GLN A 86 1.87 1.40 2.88
C GLN A 86 2.68 0.75 1.76
N LEU A 87 2.25 0.86 0.51
CA LEU A 87 2.94 0.29 -0.66
C LEU A 87 4.29 0.97 -0.94
N ILE A 88 4.40 2.29 -0.79
CA ILE A 88 5.69 2.99 -0.90
C ILE A 88 6.64 2.52 0.22
N GLY A 89 6.15 2.43 1.46
CA GLY A 89 6.93 1.92 2.59
C GLY A 89 7.39 0.48 2.38
N PHE A 90 6.51 -0.38 1.86
CA PHE A 90 6.84 -1.75 1.47
C PHE A 90 7.91 -1.80 0.39
N HIS A 91 7.80 -0.95 -0.65
CA HIS A 91 8.80 -0.86 -1.73
C HIS A 91 10.19 -0.51 -1.20
N LEU A 92 10.27 0.45 -0.26
CA LEU A 92 11.55 0.81 0.37
C LEU A 92 12.14 -0.33 1.21
N GLY A 93 11.31 -1.07 1.95
CA GLY A 93 11.75 -2.26 2.68
C GLY A 93 12.20 -3.38 1.72
N TRP A 94 11.48 -3.56 0.62
CA TRP A 94 11.79 -4.52 -0.44
C TRP A 94 13.13 -4.22 -1.13
N LEU A 95 13.47 -2.94 -1.32
CA LEU A 95 14.80 -2.51 -1.79
C LEU A 95 15.93 -2.71 -0.76
N GLY A 96 15.64 -3.26 0.42
CA GLY A 96 16.62 -3.48 1.49
C GLY A 96 16.82 -2.27 2.41
N GLY A 97 15.90 -1.30 2.40
CA GLY A 97 15.96 -0.14 3.27
C GLY A 97 15.78 -0.50 4.75
N PRO A 98 16.73 -0.13 5.63
CA PRO A 98 16.59 -0.38 7.06
C PRO A 98 15.65 0.65 7.71
N GLY A 99 15.08 0.26 8.86
CA GLY A 99 14.28 1.15 9.70
C GLY A 99 12.77 1.09 9.45
N ARG A 100 12.01 1.76 10.34
CA ARG A 100 10.55 1.72 10.34
C ARG A 100 9.96 2.82 9.46
N GLY A 101 8.96 2.48 8.64
CA GLY A 101 8.29 3.41 7.74
C GLY A 101 7.47 4.47 8.47
N ARG A 102 7.48 5.70 7.93
CA ARG A 102 6.61 6.81 8.33
C ARG A 102 6.17 7.58 7.09
N ALA A 103 4.86 7.79 6.93
CA ALA A 103 4.34 8.63 5.86
C ALA A 103 4.72 10.10 6.10
N LEU A 104 5.13 10.80 5.05
CA LEU A 104 5.55 12.21 5.11
C LEU A 104 4.55 13.16 4.45
N GLY A 105 3.44 12.63 3.93
CA GLY A 105 2.39 13.38 3.25
C GLY A 105 2.50 13.35 1.73
N GLY A 106 1.68 14.16 1.06
CA GLY A 106 1.55 14.25 -0.38
C GLY A 106 0.35 15.09 -0.78
N SER A 107 0.22 15.38 -2.08
CA SER A 107 -0.96 16.05 -2.64
C SER A 107 -1.95 15.01 -3.14
N ILE A 108 -3.23 15.19 -2.84
CA ILE A 108 -4.26 14.15 -3.03
C ILE A 108 -5.48 14.78 -3.70
N LYS A 109 -6.10 14.03 -4.61
CA LYS A 109 -7.38 14.39 -5.22
C LYS A 109 -8.29 13.16 -5.28
N PHE A 110 -9.45 13.24 -4.64
CA PHE A 110 -10.51 12.25 -4.80
C PHE A 110 -11.46 12.70 -5.92
N THR A 111 -11.71 11.84 -6.89
CA THR A 111 -12.57 12.13 -8.06
C THR A 111 -13.71 11.13 -8.23
N GLY A 112 -13.78 10.13 -7.34
CA GLY A 112 -14.78 9.08 -7.32
C GLY A 112 -14.81 8.42 -5.96
N GLN A 113 -15.54 7.31 -5.86
CA GLN A 113 -15.81 6.61 -4.62
C GLN A 113 -15.84 5.10 -4.81
N VAL A 114 -15.63 4.35 -3.74
CA VAL A 114 -15.73 2.88 -3.74
C VAL A 114 -16.95 2.49 -2.92
N LEU A 115 -17.93 1.90 -3.60
CA LEU A 115 -19.19 1.42 -3.01
C LEU A 115 -19.10 -0.08 -2.66
N PRO A 116 -19.97 -0.60 -1.77
CA PRO A 116 -20.05 -2.02 -1.45
C PRO A 116 -20.30 -2.94 -2.67
N THR A 117 -20.84 -2.39 -3.75
CA THR A 117 -21.13 -3.12 -5.00
C THR A 117 -19.90 -3.26 -5.90
N ALA A 118 -18.83 -2.50 -5.65
CA ALA A 118 -17.57 -2.67 -6.35
C ALA A 118 -16.99 -4.07 -6.09
N LYS A 119 -16.07 -4.50 -6.95
CA LYS A 119 -15.46 -5.83 -6.87
C LYS A 119 -14.01 -5.78 -6.43
N LYS A 120 -13.30 -4.75 -6.84
CA LYS A 120 -11.86 -4.65 -6.63
C LYS A 120 -11.40 -3.20 -6.67
N VAL A 121 -10.49 -2.85 -5.79
CA VAL A 121 -9.65 -1.65 -5.90
C VAL A 121 -8.28 -2.09 -6.41
N VAL A 122 -7.74 -1.35 -7.36
CA VAL A 122 -6.37 -1.54 -7.86
C VAL A 122 -5.57 -0.30 -7.52
N TYR A 123 -4.51 -0.49 -6.75
CA TYR A 123 -3.52 0.55 -6.45
C TYR A 123 -2.36 0.38 -7.42
N LYS A 124 -2.03 1.42 -8.16
CA LYS A 124 -0.83 1.48 -9.01
C LYS A 124 -0.04 2.70 -8.59
N ILE A 125 1.24 2.50 -8.27
CA ILE A 125 2.15 3.58 -7.89
C ILE A 125 3.35 3.50 -8.79
N ASP A 126 3.64 4.61 -9.45
CA ASP A 126 4.87 4.81 -10.22
C ASP A 126 5.84 5.68 -9.39
N LEU A 127 7.01 5.13 -9.04
CA LEU A 127 7.98 5.84 -8.21
C LEU A 127 8.64 6.94 -9.04
N SER A 128 8.51 8.20 -8.61
CA SER A 128 9.15 9.36 -9.26
C SER A 128 10.55 9.64 -8.69
N ARG A 129 10.80 9.21 -7.45
CA ARG A 129 12.09 9.36 -6.77
C ARG A 129 12.28 8.34 -5.66
N VAL A 130 13.48 7.76 -5.61
CA VAL A 130 13.95 6.93 -4.50
C VAL A 130 15.27 7.50 -4.01
N ILE A 131 15.38 7.73 -2.71
CA ILE A 131 16.61 8.14 -2.02
C ILE A 131 16.99 6.98 -1.10
N ALA A 132 18.12 6.32 -1.37
CA ALA A 132 18.64 5.20 -0.59
C ALA A 132 20.05 5.56 -0.06
N ARG A 133 20.11 6.42 0.96
CA ARG A 133 21.37 6.86 1.60
C ARG A 133 21.29 6.65 3.10
N LYS A 134 21.62 7.68 3.91
CA LYS A 134 21.35 7.69 5.37
C LYS A 134 19.85 7.65 5.70
N LEU A 135 19.02 8.12 4.77
CA LEU A 135 17.57 8.06 4.81
C LEU A 135 17.10 7.25 3.60
N TYR A 136 16.13 6.37 3.83
CA TYR A 136 15.37 5.69 2.78
C TYR A 136 14.03 6.40 2.60
N MET A 137 13.82 6.98 1.43
CA MET A 137 12.63 7.78 1.13
C MET A 137 12.17 7.55 -0.31
N GLY A 138 10.88 7.34 -0.49
CA GLY A 138 10.22 7.16 -1.78
C GLY A 138 9.20 8.25 -2.01
N ILE A 139 9.07 8.68 -3.26
CA ILE A 139 8.01 9.56 -3.75
C ILE A 139 7.42 8.87 -4.98
N GLY A 140 6.10 8.75 -5.04
CA GLY A 140 5.39 8.14 -6.15
C GLY A 140 4.02 8.77 -6.38
N ASP A 141 3.48 8.54 -7.57
CA ASP A 141 2.17 9.01 -8.02
C ASP A 141 1.26 7.83 -8.42
#